data_AF-A0AAW1NEE2-F1
#
_entry.id   AF-A0AAW1NEE2-F1
#
_cell.length_a   1.000
_cell.length_b   1.000
_cell.length_c   1.000
_cell.angle_alpha   90.00
_cell.angle_beta   90.00
_cell.angle_gamma   90.00
#
_symmetry.space_group_name_H-M   'P 1'
#
loop_
_entity.id
_entity.type
_entity.pdbx_description
1 polymer ?
#
loop_
_entity_poly.entity_id
_entity_poly.type
_entity_poly.pdbx_seq_one_letter_code
_entity_poly.pdbx_strand_id
1 'polypeptide(L)'
;MFLRPALNNNAKYIFHCYEPESFTLDTITLACQYYFVAIVLCITGSYDFMYISYSVHIIIQLRLLKHKLRNSIGDQDIATLHNCVKHHQLLLSIFQRMNRVYFWMFLFHYFVTLITGCTQLYLVLLGNIGFIDLVSIGIYIIELVLQFGYWCFAVEEIVYELSTISNAIYMSKWYQKGKIVKNILLIVMMKAQRQKYMTAGGLMDINIYTFGSVRSDKKNQSPNN
;
A
#
# COMPACT_ATOMS: atom_id res chain seq x y z
N MET A 1 -13.39 1.15 17.35
CA MET A 1 -14.87 1.09 17.34
C MET A 1 -15.41 -0.34 17.42
N PHE A 2 -14.84 -1.32 16.70
CA PHE A 2 -15.35 -2.70 16.67
C PHE A 2 -15.14 -3.53 17.95
N LEU A 3 -14.11 -3.24 18.77
CA LEU A 3 -13.87 -3.91 20.06
C LEU A 3 -14.62 -3.30 21.25
N ARG A 4 -15.45 -2.27 21.04
CA ARG A 4 -16.15 -1.58 22.13
C ARG A 4 -17.00 -2.49 23.03
N PRO A 5 -17.76 -3.47 22.51
CA PRO A 5 -18.49 -4.42 23.37
C PRO A 5 -17.58 -5.44 24.08
N ALA A 6 -16.35 -5.66 23.60
CA ALA A 6 -15.36 -6.54 24.25
C ALA A 6 -14.56 -5.82 25.35
N LEU A 7 -14.43 -4.49 25.27
CA LEU A 7 -13.69 -3.66 26.22
C LEU A 7 -14.59 -2.99 27.27
N ASN A 8 -15.87 -2.78 26.98
CA ASN A 8 -16.83 -2.15 27.89
C ASN A 8 -18.09 -3.01 28.03
N ASN A 9 -18.22 -3.69 29.18
CA ASN A 9 -19.38 -4.54 29.50
C ASN A 9 -20.72 -3.79 29.51
N ASN A 10 -20.72 -2.44 29.55
CA ASN A 10 -21.93 -1.63 29.53
C ASN A 10 -22.36 -1.23 28.10
N ALA A 11 -21.55 -1.50 27.08
CA ALA A 11 -21.88 -1.20 25.69
C ALA A 11 -22.42 -2.45 24.98
N LYS A 12 -23.76 -2.59 24.96
CA LYS A 12 -24.43 -3.76 24.34
C LYS A 12 -24.33 -3.78 22.81
N TYR A 13 -24.20 -2.62 22.18
CA TYR A 13 -24.19 -2.47 20.72
C TYR A 13 -22.82 -2.05 20.18
N ILE A 14 -22.51 -2.51 18.96
CA ILE A 14 -21.27 -2.15 18.24
C ILE A 14 -21.33 -0.70 17.75
N PHE A 15 -22.51 -0.27 17.28
CA PHE A 15 -22.79 1.10 16.86
C PHE A 15 -23.73 1.77 17.85
N HIS A 16 -23.55 3.08 18.10
CA HIS A 16 -24.54 3.86 18.85
C HIS A 16 -25.84 3.90 18.05
N CYS A 17 -26.82 3.10 18.47
CA CYS A 17 -28.16 3.12 17.93
C CYS A 17 -29.17 3.43 19.04
N TYR A 18 -30.34 3.88 18.62
CA TYR A 18 -31.49 4.06 19.51
C TYR A 18 -31.91 2.69 20.08
N GLU A 19 -32.13 2.62 21.40
CA GLU A 19 -32.54 1.39 22.08
C GLU A 19 -34.06 1.21 21.95
N PRO A 20 -34.56 0.19 21.21
CA PRO A 20 -35.99 -0.05 21.12
C PRO A 20 -36.52 -0.66 22.43
N GLU A 21 -37.69 -0.21 22.88
CA GLU A 21 -38.32 -0.66 24.14
C GLU A 21 -38.74 -2.14 24.14
N SER A 22 -38.84 -2.78 22.96
CA SER A 22 -39.23 -4.20 22.83
C SER A 22 -38.02 -5.12 22.73
N PHE A 23 -37.99 -6.17 23.56
CA PHE A 23 -36.95 -7.21 23.59
C PHE A 23 -36.74 -7.89 22.23
N THR A 24 -37.82 -8.07 21.45
CA THR A 24 -37.74 -8.68 20.11
C THR A 24 -37.03 -7.76 19.11
N LEU A 25 -37.21 -6.44 19.21
CA LEU A 25 -36.55 -5.49 18.33
C LEU A 25 -35.06 -5.35 18.66
N ASP A 26 -34.68 -5.37 19.94
CA ASP A 26 -33.28 -5.36 20.41
C ASP A 26 -32.48 -6.57 19.89
N THR A 27 -33.06 -7.77 19.99
CA THR A 27 -32.40 -8.99 19.46
C THR A 27 -32.25 -8.98 17.95
N ILE A 28 -33.25 -8.47 17.21
CA ILE A 28 -33.19 -8.33 15.76
C ILE A 28 -32.15 -7.27 15.34
N THR A 29 -32.14 -6.09 15.98
CA THR A 29 -31.18 -5.03 15.66
C THR A 29 -29.75 -5.48 15.93
N LEU A 30 -29.51 -6.17 17.04
CA LEU A 30 -28.21 -6.74 17.37
C LEU A 30 -27.77 -7.77 16.32
N ALA A 31 -28.64 -8.73 15.97
CA ALA A 31 -28.34 -9.72 14.93
C ALA A 31 -28.03 -9.06 13.56
N CYS A 32 -28.80 -8.04 13.17
CA CYS A 32 -28.54 -7.27 11.95
C CYS A 32 -27.20 -6.54 11.98
N GLN A 33 -26.82 -5.93 13.11
CA GLN A 33 -25.52 -5.25 13.26
C GLN A 33 -24.35 -6.23 13.11
N TYR A 34 -24.39 -7.37 13.81
CA TYR A 34 -23.33 -8.38 13.70
C TYR A 34 -23.22 -8.96 12.28
N TYR A 35 -24.34 -9.22 11.62
CA TYR A 35 -24.36 -9.69 10.23
C TYR A 35 -23.73 -8.66 9.27
N PHE A 36 -24.11 -7.39 9.40
CA PHE A 36 -23.55 -6.32 8.60
C PHE A 36 -22.03 -6.18 8.80
N VAL A 37 -21.57 -6.19 10.05
CA VAL A 37 -20.13 -6.10 10.37
C VAL A 37 -19.38 -7.30 9.81
N ALA A 38 -19.92 -8.51 9.94
CA ALA A 38 -19.29 -9.72 9.41
C ALA A 38 -19.10 -9.62 7.89
N ILE A 39 -20.12 -9.19 7.15
CA ILE A 39 -20.02 -8.98 5.71
C ILE A 39 -18.95 -7.94 5.36
N VAL A 40 -18.97 -6.79 6.02
CA VAL A 40 -18.01 -5.72 5.75
C VAL A 40 -16.58 -6.20 6.00
N LEU A 41 -16.32 -6.87 7.13
CA LEU A 41 -15.00 -7.42 7.45
C LEU A 41 -14.55 -8.48 6.43
N CYS A 42 -15.45 -9.34 5.96
CA CYS A 42 -15.14 -10.31 4.91
C CYS A 42 -14.77 -9.61 3.59
N ILE A 43 -15.51 -8.58 3.21
CA ILE A 43 -15.27 -7.82 1.98
C ILE A 43 -13.91 -7.10 2.08
N THR A 44 -13.69 -6.31 3.13
CA THR A 44 -12.45 -5.55 3.31
C THR A 44 -11.25 -6.47 3.43
N GLY A 45 -11.35 -7.54 4.22
CA GLY A 45 -10.28 -8.53 4.36
C GLY A 45 -9.94 -9.23 3.05
N SER A 46 -10.93 -9.50 2.20
CA SER A 46 -10.70 -10.09 0.86
C SER A 46 -9.95 -9.14 -0.05
N TYR A 47 -10.30 -7.85 -0.04
CA TYR A 47 -9.58 -6.83 -0.83
C TYR A 47 -8.14 -6.66 -0.37
N ASP A 48 -7.92 -6.58 0.95
CA ASP A 48 -6.59 -6.46 1.53
C ASP A 48 -5.74 -7.68 1.16
N PHE A 49 -6.28 -8.89 1.32
CA PHE A 49 -5.59 -10.12 0.95
C PHE A 49 -5.23 -10.17 -0.55
N MET A 50 -6.16 -9.75 -1.41
CA MET A 50 -5.92 -9.69 -2.85
C MET A 50 -4.79 -8.70 -3.21
N TYR A 51 -4.79 -7.51 -2.60
CA TYR A 51 -3.74 -6.51 -2.80
C TYR A 51 -2.36 -7.03 -2.35
N ILE A 52 -2.31 -7.69 -1.20
CA ILE A 52 -1.11 -8.33 -0.65
C ILE A 52 -0.57 -9.39 -1.58
N SER A 53 -1.45 -10.30 -2.01
CA SER A 53 -1.09 -11.39 -2.91
C SER A 53 -0.48 -10.84 -4.20
N TYR A 54 -1.13 -9.86 -4.84
CA TYR A 54 -0.59 -9.24 -6.07
C TYR A 54 0.76 -8.58 -5.84
N SER A 55 0.92 -7.84 -4.74
CA SER A 55 2.16 -7.16 -4.39
C SER A 55 3.30 -8.15 -4.21
N VAL A 56 3.08 -9.21 -3.42
CA VAL A 56 4.05 -10.28 -3.18
C VAL A 56 4.41 -11.00 -4.49
N HIS A 57 3.42 -11.31 -5.33
CA HIS A 57 3.66 -11.94 -6.63
C HIS A 57 4.53 -11.07 -7.54
N ILE A 58 4.29 -9.75 -7.59
CA ILE A 58 5.11 -8.81 -8.36
C ILE A 58 6.54 -8.78 -7.83
N ILE A 59 6.72 -8.68 -6.51
CA ILE A 59 8.04 -8.67 -5.85
C ILE A 59 8.83 -9.94 -6.20
N ILE A 60 8.21 -11.11 -6.08
CA ILE A 60 8.85 -12.39 -6.41
C ILE A 60 9.24 -12.44 -7.89
N GLN A 61 8.37 -11.98 -8.79
CA GLN A 61 8.66 -11.95 -10.22
C GLN A 61 9.80 -10.97 -10.57
N LEU A 62 9.92 -9.86 -9.84
CA LEU A 62 11.05 -8.92 -9.97
C LEU A 62 12.37 -9.57 -9.54
N ARG A 63 12.37 -10.24 -8.38
CA ARG A 63 13.56 -10.95 -7.88
C ARG A 63 13.98 -12.08 -8.82
N LEU A 64 13.03 -12.85 -9.34
CA LEU A 64 13.30 -13.91 -10.32
C LEU A 64 13.86 -13.34 -11.63
N LEU A 65 13.27 -12.26 -12.13
CA LEU A 65 13.76 -11.57 -13.32
C LEU A 65 15.19 -11.07 -13.14
N LYS A 66 15.50 -10.47 -11.98
CA LYS A 66 16.85 -9.99 -11.63
C LYS A 66 17.86 -11.13 -11.66
N HIS A 67 17.52 -12.28 -11.09
CA HIS A 67 18.36 -13.48 -11.12
C HIS A 67 18.59 -13.99 -12.55
N LYS A 68 17.52 -14.14 -13.34
CA LYS A 68 17.61 -14.59 -14.74
C LYS A 68 18.43 -13.63 -15.61
N LEU A 69 18.24 -12.32 -15.41
CA LEU A 69 18.96 -11.30 -16.15
C LEU A 69 20.46 -11.34 -15.87
N ARG A 70 20.85 -11.52 -14.59
CA ARG A 70 22.26 -11.67 -14.20
C ARG A 70 22.92 -12.89 -14.87
N ASN A 71 22.21 -14.02 -14.92
CA ASN A 71 22.75 -15.25 -15.52
C ASN A 71 22.78 -15.17 -17.06
N SER A 72 21.75 -14.61 -17.70
CA SER A 72 21.69 -14.41 -19.16
C SER A 72 22.80 -13.48 -19.68
N ILE A 73 23.16 -12.46 -18.90
CA ILE A 73 24.32 -11.61 -19.23
C ILE A 73 25.65 -12.38 -19.06
N GLY A 74 25.69 -13.49 -18.32
CA GLY A 74 26.84 -14.41 -18.34
C GLY A 74 26.95 -15.15 -19.68
N ASP A 75 25.91 -15.92 -20.03
CA ASP A 75 25.98 -17.02 -21.00
C ASP A 75 25.79 -16.64 -22.49
N GLN A 76 25.77 -15.34 -22.83
CA GLN A 76 25.64 -14.84 -24.23
C GLN A 76 24.37 -15.27 -24.99
N ASP A 77 23.36 -15.80 -24.32
CA ASP A 77 22.11 -16.18 -24.99
C ASP A 77 21.18 -14.98 -25.19
N ILE A 78 21.06 -14.53 -26.45
CA ILE A 78 20.27 -13.37 -26.86
C ILE A 78 18.76 -13.66 -26.74
N ALA A 79 18.34 -14.91 -26.93
CA ALA A 79 16.92 -15.29 -26.88
C ALA A 79 16.39 -15.21 -25.44
N THR A 80 17.18 -15.67 -24.46
CA THR A 80 16.83 -15.53 -23.04
C THR A 80 16.83 -14.08 -22.59
N LEU A 81 17.76 -13.25 -23.09
CA LEU A 81 17.76 -11.83 -22.81
C LEU A 81 16.50 -11.14 -23.33
N HIS A 82 16.10 -11.43 -24.57
CA HIS A 82 14.86 -10.89 -25.15
C HIS A 82 13.63 -11.27 -24.32
N ASN A 83 13.55 -12.52 -23.85
CA ASN A 83 12.49 -12.97 -22.96
C ASN A 83 12.52 -12.23 -21.61
N CYS A 84 13.70 -11.96 -21.04
CA CYS A 84 13.83 -11.17 -19.82
C CYS A 84 13.32 -9.73 -20.01
N VAL A 85 13.65 -9.10 -21.14
CA VAL A 85 13.18 -7.74 -21.47
C VAL A 85 11.65 -7.72 -21.62
N LYS A 86 11.07 -8.70 -22.30
CA LYS A 86 9.62 -8.83 -22.44
C LYS A 86 8.94 -9.04 -21.09
N HIS A 87 9.53 -9.87 -20.21
CA HIS A 87 9.04 -10.08 -18.84
C HIS A 87 9.11 -8.81 -17.99
N HIS A 88 10.20 -8.04 -18.11
CA HIS A 88 10.33 -6.74 -17.44
C HIS A 88 9.23 -5.75 -17.87
N GLN A 89 8.97 -5.65 -19.17
CA GLN A 89 7.93 -4.77 -19.72
C GLN A 89 6.53 -5.20 -19.26
N LEU A 90 6.26 -6.51 -19.26
CA LEU A 90 5.00 -7.06 -18.75
C LEU A 90 4.80 -6.69 -17.28
N LEU A 91 5.83 -6.86 -16.45
CA LEU A 91 5.75 -6.59 -15.02
C LEU A 91 5.55 -5.11 -14.71
N LEU A 92 6.18 -4.22 -15.49
CA LEU A 92 5.95 -2.79 -15.41
C LEU A 92 4.51 -2.42 -15.81
N SER A 93 3.96 -3.06 -16.85
CA SER A 93 2.56 -2.86 -17.26
C SER A 93 1.58 -3.35 -16.17
N ILE A 94 1.84 -4.50 -15.55
CA ILE A 94 1.05 -5.02 -14.43
C ILE A 94 1.09 -4.04 -13.25
N PHE A 95 2.27 -3.54 -12.88
CA PHE A 95 2.41 -2.55 -11.81
C PHE A 95 1.63 -1.27 -12.10
N GLN A 96 1.70 -0.75 -13.33
CA GLN A 96 0.93 0.43 -13.75
C GLN A 96 -0.59 0.20 -13.70
N ARG A 97 -1.04 -1.00 -14.08
CA ARG A 97 -2.46 -1.38 -14.01
C ARG A 97 -2.93 -1.53 -12.57
N MET A 98 -2.11 -2.15 -11.72
CA MET A 98 -2.36 -2.27 -10.28
C MET A 98 -2.50 -0.87 -9.66
N ASN A 99 -1.56 0.04 -9.95
CA ASN A 99 -1.64 1.41 -9.48
C ASN A 99 -2.96 2.07 -9.89
N ARG A 100 -3.37 1.97 -11.16
CA ARG A 100 -4.63 2.58 -11.63
C ARG A 100 -5.89 2.04 -10.92
N VAL A 101 -5.93 0.74 -10.66
CA VAL A 101 -7.09 0.08 -10.02
C VAL A 101 -7.16 0.44 -8.54
N TYR A 102 -6.03 0.34 -7.81
CA TYR A 102 -6.00 0.57 -6.37
C TYR A 102 -5.88 2.04 -5.99
N PHE A 103 -5.50 2.92 -6.92
CA PHE A 103 -5.32 4.34 -6.65
C PHE A 103 -6.57 5.00 -6.03
N TRP A 104 -7.73 4.84 -6.65
CA TRP A 104 -8.97 5.43 -6.13
C TRP A 104 -9.36 4.87 -4.77
N MET A 105 -9.11 3.58 -4.56
CA MET A 105 -9.36 2.90 -3.30
C MET A 105 -8.45 3.44 -2.19
N PHE A 106 -7.15 3.61 -2.47
CA PHE A 106 -6.17 4.19 -1.56
C PHE A 106 -6.54 5.61 -1.14
N LEU A 107 -6.91 6.43 -2.12
CA LEU A 107 -7.32 7.81 -1.87
C LEU A 107 -8.56 7.85 -0.98
N PHE A 108 -9.57 7.03 -1.28
CA PHE A 108 -10.76 6.93 -0.45
C PHE A 108 -10.43 6.47 0.98
N HIS A 109 -9.62 5.42 1.10
CA HIS A 109 -9.16 4.92 2.40
C HIS A 109 -8.43 6.01 3.19
N TYR A 110 -7.52 6.76 2.57
CA TYR A 110 -6.81 7.87 3.20
C TYR A 110 -7.74 8.96 3.74
N PHE A 111 -8.76 9.37 2.99
CA PHE A 111 -9.73 10.35 3.49
C PHE A 111 -10.56 9.81 4.65
N VAL A 112 -10.96 8.54 4.59
CA VAL A 112 -11.70 7.89 5.68
C VAL A 112 -10.84 7.79 6.95
N THR A 113 -9.57 7.40 6.84
CA THR A 113 -8.66 7.34 7.99
C THR A 113 -8.34 8.72 8.54
N LEU A 114 -8.24 9.74 7.69
CA LEU A 114 -8.05 11.13 8.12
C LEU A 114 -9.27 11.65 8.91
N ILE A 115 -10.47 11.53 8.35
CA ILE A 115 -11.70 12.00 9.01
C ILE A 115 -11.91 11.26 10.33
N THR A 116 -11.76 9.93 10.33
CA THR A 116 -11.90 9.13 11.56
C THR A 116 -10.81 9.46 12.58
N GLY A 117 -9.56 9.66 12.16
CA GLY A 117 -8.49 10.11 13.04
C GLY A 117 -8.79 11.45 13.70
N CYS A 118 -9.27 12.43 12.91
CA CYS A 118 -9.65 13.75 13.42
C CYS A 118 -10.79 13.69 14.42
N THR A 119 -11.83 12.88 14.17
CA THR A 119 -12.94 12.75 15.13
C THR A 119 -12.52 12.07 16.42
N GLN A 120 -11.66 11.04 16.35
CA GLN A 120 -11.12 10.41 17.55
C GLN A 120 -10.25 11.37 18.37
N LEU A 121 -9.40 12.16 17.72
CA LEU A 121 -8.58 13.17 18.39
C LEU A 121 -9.46 14.24 19.06
N TYR A 122 -10.51 14.69 18.38
CA TYR A 122 -11.47 15.63 18.94
C TYR A 122 -12.15 15.08 20.21
N LEU A 123 -12.58 13.81 20.19
CA LEU A 123 -13.18 13.16 21.37
C LEU A 123 -12.22 13.09 22.57
N VAL A 124 -10.93 12.85 22.31
CA VAL A 124 -9.90 12.87 23.36
C VAL A 124 -9.72 14.29 23.93
N LEU A 125 -9.74 15.31 23.08
CA LEU A 125 -9.58 16.71 23.49
C LEU A 125 -10.74 17.25 24.33
N LEU A 126 -11.97 16.73 24.16
CA LEU A 126 -13.10 17.11 25.02
C LEU A 126 -12.92 16.70 26.48
N GLY A 127 -11.99 15.79 26.79
CA GLY A 127 -11.66 15.41 28.17
C GLY A 127 -12.76 14.65 28.94
N ASN A 128 -13.90 14.35 28.29
CA ASN A 128 -15.04 13.68 28.90
C ASN A 128 -15.08 12.17 28.60
N ILE A 129 -13.91 11.50 28.64
CA ILE A 129 -13.77 10.08 28.31
C ILE A 129 -13.10 9.31 29.45
N GLY A 130 -13.62 8.10 29.74
CA GLY A 130 -13.03 7.22 30.73
C GLY A 130 -11.72 6.58 30.26
N PHE A 131 -10.94 6.03 31.20
CA PHE A 131 -9.65 5.38 30.89
C PHE A 131 -9.78 4.23 29.86
N ILE A 132 -10.85 3.43 29.95
CA ILE A 132 -11.11 2.30 29.03
C ILE A 132 -11.38 2.80 27.60
N ASP A 133 -12.15 3.88 27.45
CA ASP A 133 -12.41 4.49 26.15
C ASP A 133 -11.13 5.09 25.56
N LEU A 134 -10.29 5.72 26.38
CA LEU A 134 -8.99 6.26 25.95
C LEU A 134 -8.06 5.16 25.40
N VAL A 135 -7.96 4.03 26.11
CA VAL A 135 -7.18 2.86 25.64
C VAL A 135 -7.76 2.31 24.33
N SER A 136 -9.09 2.22 24.23
CA SER A 136 -9.77 1.74 23.02
C SER A 136 -9.51 2.64 21.81
N ILE A 137 -9.49 3.97 22.01
CA ILE A 137 -9.15 4.95 20.98
C ILE A 137 -7.68 4.80 20.57
N GLY A 138 -6.77 4.63 21.53
CA GLY A 138 -5.34 4.42 21.26
C GLY A 138 -5.07 3.18 20.41
N ILE A 139 -5.69 2.05 20.75
CA ILE A 139 -5.59 0.79 19.98
C ILE A 139 -6.09 1.01 18.55
N TYR A 140 -7.21 1.72 18.38
CA TYR A 140 -7.77 2.02 17.07
C TYR A 140 -6.85 2.89 16.21
N ILE A 141 -6.22 3.92 16.78
CA ILE A 141 -5.27 4.76 16.05
C ILE A 141 -4.04 3.93 15.60
N ILE A 142 -3.53 3.06 16.47
CA ILE A 142 -2.43 2.16 16.14
C ILE A 142 -2.82 1.23 14.98
N GLU A 143 -4.02 0.63 15.05
CA GLU A 143 -4.56 -0.23 13.99
C GLU A 143 -4.64 0.51 12.64
N LEU A 144 -5.16 1.74 12.63
CA LEU A 144 -5.23 2.57 11.42
C LEU A 144 -3.85 2.87 10.83
N VAL A 145 -2.87 3.20 11.67
CA VAL A 145 -1.50 3.48 11.25
C VAL A 145 -0.84 2.22 10.67
N LEU A 146 -1.02 1.07 11.33
CA LEU A 146 -0.49 -0.21 10.85
C LEU A 146 -1.14 -0.61 9.52
N GLN A 147 -2.46 -0.44 9.39
CA GLN A 147 -3.18 -0.75 8.16
C GLN A 147 -2.63 0.09 7.00
N PHE A 148 -2.54 1.41 7.15
CA PHE A 148 -2.00 2.26 6.07
C PHE A 148 -0.51 1.99 5.80
N GLY A 149 0.29 1.85 6.85
CA GLY A 149 1.73 1.61 6.76
C GLY A 149 2.06 0.33 6.01
N TYR A 150 1.29 -0.74 6.24
CA TYR A 150 1.45 -2.00 5.52
C TYR A 150 1.28 -1.83 4.00
N TRP A 151 0.28 -1.08 3.55
CA TRP A 151 0.05 -0.94 2.11
C TRP A 151 1.12 -0.08 1.44
N CYS A 152 1.57 0.99 2.12
CA CYS A 152 2.69 1.81 1.66
C CYS A 152 3.98 1.00 1.58
N PHE A 153 4.25 0.16 2.57
CA PHE A 153 5.42 -0.71 2.57
C PHE A 153 5.45 -1.64 1.35
N ALA A 154 4.30 -2.23 0.99
CA ALA A 154 4.20 -3.08 -0.20
C ALA A 154 4.54 -2.33 -1.51
N VAL A 155 4.08 -1.08 -1.66
CA VAL A 155 4.42 -0.25 -2.82
C VAL A 155 5.91 0.08 -2.84
N GLU A 156 6.46 0.50 -1.70
CA GLU A 156 7.86 0.88 -1.56
C GLU A 156 8.78 -0.28 -1.95
N GLU A 157 8.50 -1.50 -1.47
CA GLU A 157 9.28 -2.69 -1.80
C GLU A 157 9.23 -3.01 -3.30
N ILE A 158 8.08 -2.83 -3.97
CA ILE A 158 7.98 -3.04 -5.42
C ILE A 158 8.83 -2.02 -6.18
N VAL A 159 8.76 -0.74 -5.80
CA VAL A 159 9.54 0.34 -6.44
C VAL A 159 11.04 0.15 -6.18
N TYR A 160 11.41 -0.28 -4.97
CA TYR A 160 12.77 -0.65 -4.62
C TYR A 160 13.29 -1.81 -5.49
N GLU A 161 12.52 -2.88 -5.63
CA GLU A 161 12.89 -4.02 -6.47
C GLU A 161 12.99 -3.66 -7.95
N LEU A 162 12.10 -2.78 -8.45
CA LEU A 162 12.15 -2.26 -9.81
C LEU A 162 13.40 -1.40 -10.08
N SER A 163 13.78 -0.52 -9.16
CA SER A 163 14.94 0.37 -9.32
C SER A 163 16.26 -0.39 -9.23
N THR A 164 16.35 -1.38 -8.33
CA THR A 164 17.56 -2.21 -8.16
C THR A 164 17.86 -3.10 -9.36
N ILE A 165 16.94 -3.28 -10.32
CA ILE A 165 17.21 -3.93 -11.61
C ILE A 165 18.32 -3.18 -12.37
N SER A 166 18.32 -1.85 -12.38
CA SER A 166 19.39 -1.10 -13.07
C SER A 166 20.76 -1.38 -12.45
N ASN A 167 20.82 -1.44 -11.12
CA ASN A 167 22.05 -1.73 -10.40
C ASN A 167 22.54 -3.16 -10.68
N ALA A 168 21.63 -4.13 -10.74
CA ALA A 168 21.97 -5.51 -11.09
C ALA A 168 22.54 -5.64 -12.51
N ILE A 169 21.99 -4.88 -13.47
CA ILE A 169 22.54 -4.82 -14.84
C ILE A 169 23.90 -4.10 -14.83
N TYR A 170 24.02 -2.98 -14.11
CA TYR A 170 25.26 -2.20 -14.06
C TYR A 170 26.45 -3.03 -13.53
N MET A 171 26.21 -3.81 -12.48
CA MET A 171 27.20 -4.70 -11.86
C MET A 171 27.52 -5.95 -12.68
N SER A 172 26.80 -6.18 -13.79
CA SER A 172 27.09 -7.28 -14.71
C SER A 172 28.17 -6.90 -15.73
N LYS A 173 28.73 -7.89 -16.45
CA LYS A 173 29.72 -7.66 -17.53
C LYS A 173 29.05 -7.16 -18.83
N TRP A 174 28.06 -6.28 -18.73
CA TRP A 174 27.26 -5.77 -19.86
C TRP A 174 28.12 -5.03 -20.91
N TYR A 175 29.19 -4.37 -20.48
CA TYR A 175 30.11 -3.63 -21.35
C TYR A 175 30.96 -4.52 -22.27
N GLN A 176 31.07 -5.82 -21.95
CA GLN A 176 31.76 -6.80 -22.78
C GLN A 176 30.84 -7.43 -23.85
N LYS A 177 29.58 -7.01 -23.92
CA LYS A 177 28.60 -7.56 -24.87
C LYS A 177 28.55 -6.79 -26.18
N GLY A 178 28.04 -7.44 -27.21
CA GLY A 178 27.85 -6.84 -28.53
C GLY A 178 26.93 -5.61 -28.51
N LYS A 179 27.07 -4.74 -29.51
CA LYS A 179 26.37 -3.44 -29.62
C LYS A 179 24.85 -3.55 -29.43
N ILE A 180 24.23 -4.59 -29.99
CA ILE A 180 22.78 -4.83 -29.91
C ILE A 180 22.35 -5.08 -28.45
N VAL A 181 23.03 -6.00 -27.76
CA VAL A 181 22.75 -6.34 -26.36
C VAL A 181 23.00 -5.12 -25.45
N LYS A 182 24.08 -4.37 -25.70
CA LYS A 182 24.42 -3.15 -24.95
C LYS A 182 23.30 -2.11 -25.03
N ASN A 183 22.78 -1.84 -26.23
CA ASN A 183 21.68 -0.90 -26.43
C ASN A 183 20.40 -1.34 -25.71
N ILE A 184 20.05 -2.63 -25.78
CA ILE A 184 18.87 -3.19 -25.09
C ILE A 184 19.01 -3.01 -23.57
N LEU A 185 20.16 -3.38 -23.00
CA LEU A 185 20.42 -3.27 -21.57
C LEU A 185 20.37 -1.81 -21.10
N LEU A 186 20.93 -0.86 -21.87
CA LEU A 186 20.84 0.57 -21.58
C LEU A 186 19.39 1.06 -21.51
N ILE A 187 18.53 0.63 -22.45
CA ILE A 187 17.11 0.98 -22.42
C ILE A 187 16.42 0.44 -21.16
N VAL A 188 16.72 -0.82 -20.78
CA VAL A 188 16.16 -1.41 -19.56
C VAL A 188 16.63 -0.65 -18.32
N MET A 189 17.92 -0.30 -18.23
CA MET A 189 18.47 0.48 -17.12
C MET A 189 17.82 1.86 -17.02
N MET A 190 17.72 2.58 -18.14
CA MET A 190 17.06 3.89 -18.18
C MET A 190 15.59 3.81 -17.74
N LYS A 191 14.87 2.76 -18.16
CA LYS A 191 13.49 2.56 -17.73
C LYS A 191 13.42 2.27 -16.23
N ALA A 192 14.21 1.31 -15.74
CA ALA A 192 14.26 0.94 -14.33
C ALA A 192 14.62 2.12 -13.40
N GLN A 193 15.51 3.02 -13.83
CA GLN A 193 15.85 4.24 -13.09
C GLN A 193 14.75 5.31 -13.11
N ARG A 194 13.88 5.29 -14.13
CA ARG A 194 12.76 6.24 -14.28
C ARG A 194 11.46 5.69 -13.70
N GLN A 195 11.48 4.57 -13.00
CA GLN A 195 10.30 4.03 -12.35
C GLN A 195 9.75 5.07 -11.37
N LYS A 196 8.51 5.49 -11.60
CA LYS A 196 7.80 6.41 -10.72
C LYS A 196 7.15 5.63 -9.59
N TYR A 197 7.14 6.22 -8.40
CA TYR A 197 6.29 5.77 -7.29
C TYR A 197 4.83 5.68 -7.74
N MET A 198 4.01 4.93 -7.01
CA MET A 198 2.57 5.01 -7.21
C MET A 198 2.13 6.44 -6.90
N THR A 199 1.86 7.22 -7.95
CA THR A 199 1.40 8.59 -7.77
C THR A 199 -0.07 8.54 -7.38
N ALA A 200 -0.40 9.09 -6.22
CA ALA A 200 -1.77 9.34 -5.80
C ALA A 200 -2.40 10.40 -6.72
N GLY A 201 -2.84 10.00 -7.92
CA GLY A 201 -3.67 10.84 -8.80
C GLY A 201 -2.95 12.05 -9.38
N GLY A 202 -1.61 12.04 -9.37
CA GLY A 202 -0.80 13.22 -9.71
C GLY A 202 -0.67 14.26 -8.59
N LEU A 203 -1.23 14.00 -7.40
CA LEU A 203 -1.20 14.92 -6.25
C LEU A 203 -0.05 14.62 -5.29
N MET A 204 0.29 13.35 -5.06
CA MET A 204 1.34 12.98 -4.10
C MET A 204 1.92 11.59 -4.41
N ASP A 205 3.24 11.41 -4.34
CA ASP A 205 3.83 10.07 -4.46
C ASP A 205 3.54 9.26 -3.18
N ILE A 206 2.94 8.08 -3.32
CA ILE A 206 2.75 7.13 -2.22
C ILE A 206 4.12 6.54 -1.92
N ASN A 207 4.75 7.09 -0.88
CA ASN A 207 6.09 6.74 -0.42
C ASN A 207 6.10 6.76 1.12
N ILE A 208 6.90 5.90 1.75
CA ILE A 208 7.14 5.93 3.19
C ILE A 208 7.66 7.29 3.68
N TYR A 209 8.36 8.05 2.83
CA TYR A 209 8.81 9.40 3.17
C TYR A 209 7.65 10.38 3.26
N THR A 210 6.60 10.21 2.44
CA THR A 210 5.39 11.02 2.50
C THR A 210 4.61 10.80 3.79
N PHE A 211 4.63 9.57 4.31
CA PHE A 211 4.07 9.25 5.63
C PHE A 211 4.83 9.98 6.75
N GLY A 212 6.15 10.17 6.61
CA GLY A 212 6.98 10.94 7.55
C GLY A 212 7.01 12.45 7.29
N SER A 213 6.60 12.93 6.11
CA SER A 213 6.82 14.32 5.68
C SER A 213 5.74 15.31 6.11
N VAL A 214 4.86 14.95 7.04
CA VAL A 214 3.96 15.92 7.71
C VAL A 214 4.76 17.01 8.46
N ARG A 215 6.11 16.93 8.49
CA ARG A 215 6.99 17.94 9.08
C ARG A 215 8.18 18.31 8.18
N SER A 216 7.94 19.11 7.15
CA SER A 216 8.69 20.35 6.82
C SER A 216 8.46 20.72 5.35
N ASP A 217 7.44 21.55 5.10
CA ASP A 217 7.50 22.47 3.98
C ASP A 217 8.65 23.45 4.22
N LYS A 218 9.83 23.13 3.69
CA LYS A 218 10.81 24.15 3.32
C LYS A 218 10.86 24.21 1.80
N LYS A 219 10.19 25.23 1.28
CA LYS A 219 10.43 25.85 -0.03
C LYS A 219 11.89 25.67 -0.46
N ASN A 220 12.12 24.93 -1.54
CA ASN A 220 13.18 25.26 -2.47
C ASN A 220 12.53 25.74 -3.76
N GLN A 221 12.08 27.00 -3.72
CA GLN A 221 12.10 27.83 -4.93
C GLN A 221 13.57 28.03 -5.28
N SER A 222 13.98 27.43 -6.40
CA SER A 222 15.15 27.87 -7.15
C SER A 222 15.04 29.38 -7.43
N PRO A 223 16.10 30.17 -7.23
CA PRO A 223 16.39 31.26 -8.14
C PRO A 223 17.42 30.79 -9.15
N ASN A 224 17.09 31.03 -10.42
CA ASN A 224 18.02 31.04 -11.54
C ASN A 224 19.27 31.87 -11.20
N ASN A 225 20.45 31.30 -11.47
CA ASN A 225 21.50 31.84 -12.32
C ASN A 225 22.73 30.93 -12.27
#